data_AF-J0KEI7-F1
#
_entry.id   AF-J0KEI7-F1
#
_cell.length_a   1.000
_cell.length_b   1.000
_cell.length_c   1.000
_cell.angle_alpha   90.00
_cell.angle_beta   90.00
_cell.angle_gamma   90.00
#
_symmetry.space_group_name_H-M   'P 1'
#
loop_
_entity.id
_entity.type
_entity.pdbx_description
1 polymer ?
#
loop_
_entity_poly.entity_id
_entity_poly.type
_entity_poly.pdbx_seq_one_letter_code
_entity_poly.pdbx_strand_id
1 'polypeptide(L)' 'GPLADVAAAAQYASQSHMGTAFRKAFGTTPADYRSRTSR' A
#
# COMPACT_ATOMS: atom_id res chain seq x y z
N GLY A 1 7.45 8.80 -5.13
CA GLY A 1 8.14 7.68 -4.46
C GLY A 1 7.25 6.46 -4.57
N PRO A 2 7.77 5.23 -4.75
CA PRO A 2 7.03 4.15 -5.40
C PRO A 2 5.71 3.74 -4.74
N LEU A 3 5.49 4.01 -3.45
CA LEU A 3 4.18 3.81 -2.80
C LEU A 3 3.22 5.00 -2.98
N ALA A 4 3.72 6.23 -3.01
CA ALA A 4 2.92 7.42 -3.26
C ALA A 4 2.43 7.46 -4.72
N ASP A 5 3.26 7.02 -5.68
CA ASP A 5 2.88 6.92 -7.09
C ASP A 5 1.78 5.87 -7.29
N VAL A 6 1.89 4.71 -6.62
CA VAL A 6 0.83 3.68 -6.60
C VAL A 6 -0.45 4.22 -5.93
N ALA A 7 -0.33 4.98 -4.84
CA ALA A 7 -1.48 5.58 -4.18
C ALA A 7 -2.22 6.55 -5.11
N ALA A 8 -1.49 7.42 -5.82
CA ALA A 8 -2.08 8.35 -6.78
C ALA A 8 -2.73 7.62 -7.97
N ALA A 9 -2.06 6.61 -8.53
CA ALA A 9 -2.61 5.78 -9.61
C ALA A 9 -3.89 5.04 -9.19
N ALA A 10 -3.95 4.58 -7.94
CA ALA A 10 -5.12 3.93 -7.34
C ALA A 10 -6.15 4.93 -6.77
N GLN A 11 -6.02 6.23 -7.07
CA GLN A 11 -6.96 7.29 -6.67
C GLN A 11 -7.09 7.49 -5.15
N TYR A 12 -6.05 7.16 -4.38
CA TYR A 12 -5.98 7.52 -2.98
C TYR A 12 -5.45 8.94 -2.78
N ALA A 13 -6.08 9.67 -1.86
CA ALA A 13 -5.66 11.01 -1.47
C ALA A 13 -4.22 11.11 -0.93
N SER A 14 -3.69 10.01 -0.37
CA SER A 14 -2.30 9.94 0.09
C SER A 14 -1.83 8.50 0.26
N GLN A 15 -0.51 8.32 0.34
CA GLN A 15 0.09 7.03 0.70
C GLN A 15 -0.41 6.50 2.05
N SER A 16 -0.59 7.37 3.05
CA SER A 16 -1.08 6.97 4.38
C SER A 16 -2.53 6.47 4.33
N HIS A 17 -3.37 7.11 3.52
CA HIS A 17 -4.75 6.67 3.30
C HIS A 17 -4.78 5.29 2.64
N MET A 18 -4.01 5.12 1.56
CA MET A 18 -3.83 3.82 0.91
C MET A 18 -3.31 2.76 1.89
N GLY A 19 -2.31 3.08 2.70
CA GLY A 19 -1.73 2.15 3.69
C GLY A 19 -2.73 1.68 4.75
N THR A 20 -3.59 2.59 5.22
CA THR A 20 -4.67 2.27 6.16
C THR A 20 -5.72 1.37 5.52
N ALA A 21 -6.16 1.69 4.30
CA ALA A 21 -7.11 0.88 3.56
C ALA A 21 -6.56 -0.53 3.27
N PHE A 22 -5.29 -0.61 2.86
CA PHE A 22 -4.61 -1.88 2.58
C PHE A 22 -4.54 -2.75 3.84
N ARG A 23 -4.16 -2.18 5.00
CA ARG A 23 -4.12 -2.93 6.25
C ARG A 23 -5.50 -3.43 6.68
N LYS A 24 -6.57 -2.65 6.45
CA LYS A 24 -7.93 -3.10 6.73
C LYS A 24 -8.34 -4.28 5.83
N ALA A 25 -7.93 -4.29 4.56
CA ALA A 25 -8.28 -5.35 3.62
C ALA A 25 -7.42 -6.61 3.74
N PHE A 26 -6.12 -6.47 3.97
CA PHE A 26 -5.14 -7.57 3.92
C PHE A 26 -4.49 -7.91 5.27
N GLY A 27 -4.79 -7.16 6.34
CA GLY A 27 -4.24 -7.39 7.68
C GLY A 27 -2.76 -7.03 7.84
N THR A 28 -2.10 -6.45 6.83
CA THR A 28 -0.67 -6.13 6.86
C THR A 28 -0.36 -4.84 6.09
N THR A 29 0.90 -4.39 6.07
CA THR A 29 1.30 -3.20 5.29
C THR A 29 1.66 -3.57 3.85
N PRO A 30 1.57 -2.63 2.89
CA PRO A 30 2.05 -2.87 1.52
C PRO A 30 3.54 -3.27 1.44
N ALA A 31 4.38 -2.76 2.34
CA ALA A 31 5.81 -3.07 2.39
C ALA A 31 6.06 -4.51 2.84
N ASP A 32 5.41 -4.94 3.93
CA ASP A 32 5.49 -6.32 4.42
C ASP A 32 4.85 -7.32 3.46
N TYR A 33 3.77 -6.91 2.77
CA TYR A 33 3.15 -7.74 1.75
C TYR A 33 4.12 -7.98 0.58
N ARG A 34 4.78 -6.92 0.08
CA ARG A 34 5.79 -7.03 -0.98
C ARG A 34 6.97 -7.92 -0.60
N SER A 35 7.49 -7.80 0.63
CA SER A 35 8.62 -8.63 1.06
C SER A 35 8.29 -10.12 1.15
N ARG A 36 7.01 -10.47 1.39
CA ARG A 36 6.53 -11.86 1.38
C ARG A 36 6.37 -12.43 -0.02
N THR A 37 5.98 -11.61 -0.99
CA THR A 37 5.73 -12.04 -2.38
C THR A 37 6.94 -11.96 -3.29
N SER A 38 7.99 -11.24 -2.92
CA SER A 38 9.24 -11.14 -3.68
C SER A 38 10.25 -12.27 -3.38
N ARG A 39 9.78 -13.40 -2.86
CA ARG A 39 10.57 -14.59 -2.55
C ARG A 39 10.17 -15.72 -3.49
#